data_AF-A0A7W3SPY1-F1
#
_entry.id   AF-A0A7W3SPY1-F1
#
_cell.length_a   1.000
_cell.length_b   1.000
_cell.length_c   1.000
_cell.angle_alpha   90.00
_cell.angle_beta   90.00
_cell.angle_gamma   90.00
#
_symmetry.space_group_name_H-M   'P 1'
#
loop_
_entity.id
_entity.type
_entity.pdbx_description
1 polymer ?
#
loop_
_entity_poly.entity_id
_entity_poly.type
_entity_poly.pdbx_seq_one_letter_code
_entity_poly.pdbx_strand_id
1 'polypeptide(L)'
;MKISDWSIIFVLIIAPLLWIGCLRSGQLREVNSLEIKYTSILRTAVQDGGAALNLNEMQHYESGYGSDKFMRVDKEQGLKAMLNTLAINLGIEDDPIAKSALLRYIPAVVVIDYDGYYVYALCETTSDKGSILWEHRWLPKKPFLYRDTLGNSMSFTLDHFVTIINSLSGEEIRGTFEEIATASVSAISVSLPLLEDVDKFEEVRRSTIVRSIEQDLANVINYHNEYAIKQGLSYVFTLPIISQEDWHNTLDDVGMIVFLQGVPIGDQYYNNYAFGGGRLVKTKSIVGGKNPVNGIKYQLRGNMDAPFPVDEVFASKADAAANGYFELRK
;
A
#
# COMPACT_ATOMS: atom_id res chain seq x y z
N MET A 1 -35.99 44.81 40.85
CA MET A 1 -36.25 43.88 39.74
C MET A 1 -36.83 42.61 40.32
N LYS A 2 -37.94 42.13 39.77
CA LYS A 2 -38.55 40.86 40.19
C LYS A 2 -37.73 39.70 39.60
N ILE A 3 -37.83 38.51 40.19
CA ILE A 3 -37.18 37.29 39.66
C ILE A 3 -37.55 37.02 38.20
N SER A 4 -38.76 37.40 37.78
CA SER A 4 -39.22 37.35 36.39
C SER A 4 -38.34 38.14 35.42
N ASP A 5 -37.81 39.29 35.85
CA ASP A 5 -37.01 40.17 34.99
C ASP A 5 -35.64 39.53 34.70
N TRP A 6 -35.07 38.86 35.71
CA TRP A 6 -33.82 38.09 35.56
C TRP A 6 -34.00 36.86 34.66
N SER A 7 -35.14 36.18 34.72
CA SER A 7 -35.43 35.04 33.84
C SER A 7 -35.54 35.45 32.36
N ILE A 8 -36.14 36.61 32.07
CA ILE A 8 -36.27 37.11 30.69
C ILE A 8 -34.89 37.44 30.10
N ILE A 9 -34.03 38.11 30.87
CA ILE A 9 -32.65 38.44 30.44
C ILE A 9 -31.86 37.14 30.18
N PHE A 10 -31.99 36.15 31.06
CA PHE A 10 -31.33 34.85 30.88
C PHE A 10 -31.74 34.15 29.58
N VAL A 11 -33.04 34.08 29.29
CA VAL A 11 -33.54 33.47 28.05
C VAL A 11 -33.04 34.22 26.81
N LEU A 12 -33.00 35.55 26.86
CA LEU A 12 -32.56 36.38 25.74
C LEU A 12 -31.07 36.17 25.41
N ILE A 13 -30.24 35.87 26.41
CA ILE A 13 -28.82 35.55 26.23
C ILE A 13 -28.62 34.08 25.81
N ILE A 14 -29.32 33.15 26.44
CA ILE A 14 -29.10 31.70 26.27
C ILE A 14 -29.76 31.15 25.00
N ALA A 15 -30.94 31.62 24.61
CA ALA A 15 -31.64 31.14 23.43
C ALA A 15 -30.83 31.28 22.12
N PRO A 16 -30.20 32.43 21.80
CA PRO A 16 -29.36 32.54 20.60
C PRO A 16 -28.10 31.67 20.66
N LEU A 17 -27.51 31.48 21.85
CA LEU A 17 -26.38 30.57 22.05
C LEU A 17 -26.75 29.11 21.73
N LEU A 18 -27.90 28.65 22.23
CA LEU A 18 -28.40 27.30 21.96
C LEU A 18 -28.77 27.12 20.48
N TRP A 19 -29.34 28.16 19.85
CA TRP A 19 -29.67 28.14 18.43
C TRP A 19 -28.42 27.95 17.55
N ILE A 20 -27.35 28.72 17.82
CA ILE A 20 -26.06 28.57 17.12
C ILE A 20 -25.48 27.17 17.35
N GLY A 21 -25.55 26.64 18.58
CA GLY A 21 -25.11 25.28 18.89
C GLY A 21 -25.87 24.20 18.11
N CYS A 22 -27.18 24.38 17.94
CA CYS A 22 -28.02 23.44 17.19
C CYS A 22 -27.70 23.45 15.69
N LEU A 23 -27.50 24.64 15.10
CA LEU A 23 -27.07 24.77 13.70
C LEU A 23 -25.70 24.10 13.46
N ARG A 24 -24.73 24.34 14.35
CA ARG A 24 -23.39 23.76 14.24
C ARG A 24 -23.40 22.24 14.41
N SER A 25 -24.26 21.72 15.29
CA SER A 25 -24.47 20.27 15.46
C SER A 25 -24.97 19.61 14.17
N GLY A 26 -25.92 20.25 13.47
CA GLY A 26 -26.41 19.78 12.17
C GLY A 26 -25.30 19.69 11.13
N GLN A 27 -24.52 20.77 10.98
CA GLN A 27 -23.39 20.83 10.06
C GLN A 27 -22.32 19.78 10.40
N LEU A 28 -21.96 19.64 11.67
CA LEU A 28 -20.96 18.67 12.11
C LEU A 28 -21.40 17.23 11.80
N ARG A 29 -22.70 16.93 11.92
CA ARG A 29 -23.23 15.60 11.59
C ARG A 29 -23.13 15.31 10.09
N GLU A 30 -23.39 16.30 9.25
CA GLU A 30 -23.25 16.19 7.80
C GLU A 30 -21.78 15.99 7.40
N VAL A 31 -20.88 16.83 7.92
CA VAL A 31 -19.41 16.71 7.71
C VAL A 31 -18.92 15.31 8.07
N ASN A 32 -19.27 14.81 9.26
CA ASN A 32 -18.89 13.47 9.69
C ASN A 32 -19.45 12.37 8.76
N SER A 33 -20.70 12.52 8.30
CA SER A 33 -21.30 11.55 7.37
C SER A 33 -20.58 11.53 6.01
N LEU A 34 -20.17 12.69 5.51
CA LEU A 34 -19.39 12.81 4.28
C LEU A 34 -17.99 12.24 4.46
N GLU A 35 -17.33 12.51 5.57
CA GLU A 35 -16.01 11.98 5.89
C GLU A 35 -16.00 10.44 5.94
N ILE A 36 -17.00 9.83 6.59
CA ILE A 36 -17.17 8.36 6.61
C ILE A 36 -17.38 7.84 5.19
N LYS A 37 -18.23 8.50 4.40
CA LYS A 37 -18.51 8.10 3.01
C LYS A 37 -17.26 8.15 2.15
N TYR A 38 -16.55 9.28 2.11
CA TYR A 38 -15.32 9.43 1.33
C TYR A 38 -14.23 8.47 1.78
N THR A 39 -14.09 8.24 3.10
CA THR A 39 -13.14 7.26 3.64
C THR A 39 -13.46 5.85 3.22
N SER A 40 -14.75 5.46 3.25
CA SER A 40 -15.17 4.15 2.76
C SER A 40 -14.88 3.99 1.27
N ILE A 41 -15.20 5.00 0.46
CA ILE A 41 -14.96 4.97 -0.99
C ILE A 41 -13.47 4.85 -1.29
N LEU A 42 -12.64 5.67 -0.63
CA LEU A 42 -11.20 5.65 -0.78
C LEU A 42 -10.65 4.27 -0.41
N ARG A 43 -10.99 3.74 0.78
CA ARG A 43 -10.52 2.42 1.23
C ARG A 43 -10.91 1.30 0.26
N THR A 44 -12.16 1.26 -0.20
CA THR A 44 -12.60 0.26 -1.18
C THR A 44 -11.80 0.37 -2.48
N ALA A 45 -11.58 1.59 -2.98
CA ALA A 45 -10.83 1.79 -4.21
C ALA A 45 -9.35 1.40 -4.09
N VAL A 46 -8.69 1.74 -2.98
CA VAL A 46 -7.30 1.32 -2.77
C VAL A 46 -7.21 -0.19 -2.58
N GLN A 47 -8.21 -0.82 -1.93
CA GLN A 47 -8.23 -2.26 -1.79
C GLN A 47 -8.43 -3.00 -3.13
N ASP A 48 -9.32 -2.51 -3.99
CA ASP A 48 -9.49 -3.04 -5.35
C ASP A 48 -8.23 -2.84 -6.19
N GLY A 49 -7.60 -1.66 -6.07
CA GLY A 49 -6.33 -1.35 -6.71
C GLY A 49 -5.20 -2.26 -6.24
N GLY A 50 -5.08 -2.45 -4.93
CA GLY A 50 -4.14 -3.35 -4.29
C GLY A 50 -4.31 -4.79 -4.77
N ALA A 51 -5.53 -5.32 -4.76
CA ALA A 51 -5.82 -6.66 -5.27
C ALA A 51 -5.43 -6.80 -6.75
N ALA A 52 -5.68 -5.77 -7.57
CA ALA A 52 -5.33 -5.75 -8.98
C ALA A 52 -3.83 -5.70 -9.27
N LEU A 53 -2.98 -5.32 -8.29
CA LEU A 53 -1.52 -5.37 -8.43
C LEU A 53 -1.00 -6.79 -8.69
N ASN A 54 -1.72 -7.81 -8.21
CA ASN A 54 -1.30 -9.22 -8.24
C ASN A 54 -2.06 -10.07 -9.28
N LEU A 55 -3.07 -9.52 -9.97
CA LEU A 55 -3.95 -10.31 -10.84
C LEU A 55 -3.40 -10.59 -12.24
N ASN A 56 -2.36 -9.89 -12.69
CA ASN A 56 -1.78 -10.03 -14.04
C ASN A 56 -0.27 -10.39 -14.03
N GLU A 57 0.17 -11.21 -13.09
CA GLU A 57 1.34 -12.05 -13.35
C GLU A 57 1.02 -12.88 -14.60
N MET A 58 1.68 -12.61 -15.74
CA MET A 58 1.43 -13.39 -16.95
C MET A 58 1.57 -14.87 -16.60
N GLN A 59 0.53 -15.67 -16.84
CA GLN A 59 0.47 -17.13 -16.58
C GLN A 59 1.72 -17.93 -17.01
N HIS A 60 2.56 -17.35 -17.87
CA HIS A 60 3.88 -17.86 -18.24
C HIS A 60 4.93 -17.89 -17.09
N TYR A 61 4.77 -17.10 -16.01
CA TYR A 61 5.68 -17.11 -14.86
C TYR A 61 5.26 -18.05 -13.73
N GLU A 62 4.04 -18.60 -13.78
CA GLU A 62 3.54 -19.59 -12.80
C GLU A 62 3.99 -21.03 -13.10
N SER A 63 4.54 -21.29 -14.29
CA SER A 63 4.83 -22.64 -14.78
C SER A 63 6.31 -22.98 -14.75
N GLY A 64 6.88 -23.13 -13.55
CA GLY A 64 8.20 -23.70 -13.37
C GLY A 64 8.49 -23.98 -11.91
N TYR A 65 8.75 -25.24 -11.56
CA TYR A 65 9.28 -25.66 -10.26
C TYR A 65 10.45 -24.73 -9.88
N GLY A 66 10.19 -23.75 -9.00
CA GLY A 66 11.15 -22.73 -8.57
C GLY A 66 10.72 -21.26 -8.74
N SER A 67 9.62 -20.95 -9.44
CA SER A 67 9.21 -19.57 -9.77
C SER A 67 8.09 -19.00 -8.87
N ASP A 68 8.07 -19.37 -7.60
CA ASP A 68 7.10 -18.85 -6.61
C ASP A 68 7.51 -17.46 -6.05
N LYS A 69 8.60 -16.84 -6.54
CA LYS A 69 9.35 -15.84 -5.77
C LYS A 69 9.53 -14.45 -6.41
N PHE A 70 8.97 -14.17 -7.59
CA PHE A 70 9.09 -12.85 -8.20
C PHE A 70 7.73 -12.33 -8.67
N MET A 71 6.86 -11.99 -7.71
CA MET A 71 5.65 -11.23 -8.02
C MET A 71 6.04 -9.81 -8.43
N ARG A 72 6.00 -9.52 -9.73
CA ARG A 72 6.21 -8.17 -10.27
C ARG A 72 4.87 -7.46 -10.30
N VAL A 73 4.83 -6.32 -9.65
CA VAL A 73 3.61 -5.54 -9.48
C VAL A 73 3.15 -4.88 -10.79
N ASP A 74 1.91 -5.15 -11.21
CA ASP A 74 1.26 -4.37 -12.28
C ASP A 74 0.67 -3.07 -11.71
N LYS A 75 1.55 -2.08 -11.54
CA LYS A 75 1.19 -0.75 -11.05
C LYS A 75 0.16 -0.03 -11.93
N GLU A 76 0.14 -0.28 -13.25
CA GLU A 76 -0.78 0.39 -14.17
C GLU A 76 -2.19 -0.17 -14.01
N GLN A 77 -2.30 -1.50 -13.91
CA GLN A 77 -3.58 -2.14 -13.65
C GLN A 77 -4.11 -1.79 -12.26
N GLY A 78 -3.26 -1.76 -11.24
CA GLY A 78 -3.65 -1.36 -9.90
C GLY A 78 -4.19 0.07 -9.85
N LEU A 79 -3.48 1.03 -10.47
CA LEU A 79 -3.96 2.41 -10.57
C LEU A 79 -5.27 2.51 -11.34
N LYS A 80 -5.39 1.79 -12.47
CA LYS A 80 -6.64 1.77 -13.26
C LYS A 80 -7.82 1.23 -12.47
N ALA A 81 -7.63 0.12 -11.74
CA ALA A 81 -8.67 -0.48 -10.90
C ALA A 81 -9.10 0.49 -9.79
N MET A 82 -8.14 1.08 -9.09
CA MET A 82 -8.41 2.09 -8.06
C MET A 82 -9.17 3.30 -8.62
N LEU A 83 -8.70 3.91 -9.72
CA LEU A 83 -9.38 5.05 -10.35
C LEU A 83 -10.78 4.69 -10.84
N ASN A 84 -10.97 3.48 -11.35
CA ASN A 84 -12.28 3.00 -11.78
C ASN A 84 -13.24 2.86 -10.59
N THR A 85 -12.81 2.24 -9.50
CA THR A 85 -13.63 2.12 -8.29
C THR A 85 -13.95 3.49 -7.69
N LEU A 86 -13.00 4.42 -7.65
CA LEU A 86 -13.28 5.81 -7.25
C LEU A 86 -14.34 6.45 -8.16
N ALA A 87 -14.20 6.30 -9.47
CA ALA A 87 -15.09 6.92 -10.44
C ALA A 87 -16.53 6.39 -10.32
N ILE A 88 -16.70 5.07 -10.16
CA ILE A 88 -18.00 4.43 -9.97
C ILE A 88 -18.66 4.92 -8.68
N ASN A 89 -17.93 4.89 -7.58
CA ASN A 89 -18.48 5.27 -6.26
C ASN A 89 -18.80 6.77 -6.14
N LEU A 90 -18.10 7.61 -6.91
CA LEU A 90 -18.37 9.05 -6.99
C LEU A 90 -19.39 9.43 -8.08
N GLY A 91 -19.80 8.46 -8.92
CA GLY A 91 -20.75 8.70 -10.01
C GLY A 91 -20.17 9.53 -11.17
N ILE A 92 -18.85 9.43 -11.39
CA ILE A 92 -18.11 10.19 -12.43
C ILE A 92 -17.52 9.27 -13.52
N GLU A 93 -18.06 8.05 -13.67
CA GLU A 93 -17.53 7.06 -14.61
C GLU A 93 -17.55 7.56 -16.07
N ASP A 94 -18.60 8.24 -16.49
CA ASP A 94 -18.76 8.71 -17.86
C ASP A 94 -18.18 10.12 -18.10
N ASP A 95 -17.64 10.77 -17.07
CA ASP A 95 -17.13 12.14 -17.15
C ASP A 95 -15.59 12.20 -17.08
N PRO A 96 -14.90 12.33 -18.24
CA PRO A 96 -13.44 12.41 -18.27
C PRO A 96 -12.90 13.70 -17.61
N ILE A 97 -13.67 14.78 -17.60
CA ILE A 97 -13.29 16.05 -16.98
C ILE A 97 -13.33 15.90 -15.47
N ALA A 98 -14.39 15.29 -14.92
CA ALA A 98 -14.50 15.01 -13.49
C ALA A 98 -13.44 14.01 -13.02
N LYS A 99 -13.12 12.98 -13.80
CA LYS A 99 -11.99 12.06 -13.52
C LYS A 99 -10.65 12.80 -13.45
N SER A 100 -10.42 13.72 -14.38
CA SER A 100 -9.20 14.55 -14.38
C SER A 100 -9.18 15.55 -13.20
N ALA A 101 -10.34 16.08 -12.80
CA ALA A 101 -10.47 16.94 -11.63
C ALA A 101 -10.20 16.18 -10.33
N LEU A 102 -10.63 14.92 -10.22
CA LEU A 102 -10.37 14.04 -9.07
C LEU A 102 -8.86 13.89 -8.82
N LEU A 103 -8.06 13.72 -9.87
CA LEU A 103 -6.60 13.59 -9.76
C LEU A 103 -5.93 14.81 -9.11
N ARG A 104 -6.55 16.00 -9.14
CA ARG A 104 -6.01 17.20 -8.47
C ARG A 104 -6.05 17.09 -6.95
N TYR A 105 -6.98 16.30 -6.41
CA TYR A 105 -7.11 16.01 -4.99
C TYR A 105 -6.24 14.82 -4.55
N ILE A 106 -5.55 14.15 -5.49
CA ILE A 106 -4.64 13.05 -5.24
C ILE A 106 -3.21 13.54 -5.51
N PRO A 107 -2.49 14.05 -4.48
CA PRO A 107 -1.13 14.56 -4.66
C PRO A 107 -0.14 13.46 -5.05
N ALA A 108 -0.34 12.24 -4.54
CA ALA A 108 0.51 11.10 -4.83
C ALA A 108 -0.22 9.76 -4.65
N VAL A 109 0.19 8.76 -5.43
CA VAL A 109 -0.09 7.33 -5.20
C VAL A 109 1.25 6.61 -5.12
N VAL A 110 1.46 5.78 -4.11
CA VAL A 110 2.65 4.95 -3.94
C VAL A 110 2.27 3.50 -4.17
N VAL A 111 3.04 2.81 -4.98
CA VAL A 111 2.94 1.36 -5.16
C VAL A 111 4.22 0.74 -4.64
N ILE A 112 4.10 -0.07 -3.59
CA ILE A 112 5.19 -0.82 -2.97
C ILE A 112 5.32 -2.13 -3.73
N ASP A 113 6.52 -2.36 -4.25
CA ASP A 113 6.95 -3.55 -4.97
C ASP A 113 7.95 -4.33 -4.10
N TYR A 114 8.33 -5.52 -4.54
CA TYR A 114 9.18 -6.43 -3.78
C TYR A 114 10.58 -5.89 -3.46
N ASP A 115 11.21 -5.16 -4.37
CA ASP A 115 12.58 -4.63 -4.31
C ASP A 115 12.63 -3.08 -4.38
N GLY A 116 11.48 -2.42 -4.25
CA GLY A 116 11.42 -0.96 -4.28
C GLY A 116 9.99 -0.44 -4.34
N TYR A 117 9.83 0.81 -4.76
CA TYR A 117 8.51 1.43 -4.88
C TYR A 117 8.43 2.35 -6.09
N TYR A 118 7.20 2.58 -6.53
CA TYR A 118 6.83 3.54 -7.56
C TYR A 118 6.01 4.66 -6.93
N VAL A 119 6.18 5.87 -7.44
CA VAL A 119 5.36 7.02 -7.06
C VAL A 119 4.70 7.57 -8.32
N TYR A 120 3.38 7.64 -8.31
CA TYR A 120 2.58 8.31 -9.31
C TYR A 120 2.22 9.69 -8.80
N ALA A 121 2.63 10.71 -9.55
CA ALA A 121 2.52 12.10 -9.12
C ALA A 121 2.51 13.06 -10.29
N LEU A 122 2.03 14.28 -10.04
CA LEU A 122 2.09 15.36 -11.01
C LEU A 122 3.54 15.75 -11.30
N CYS A 123 3.89 15.86 -12.59
CA CYS A 123 5.23 16.24 -13.04
C CYS A 123 5.16 17.30 -14.15
N GLU A 124 6.14 18.21 -14.20
CA GLU A 124 6.40 19.01 -15.40
C GLU A 124 6.94 18.12 -16.49
N THR A 125 6.38 18.28 -17.69
CA THR A 125 7.03 17.84 -18.90
C THR A 125 7.07 18.96 -19.91
N THR A 126 8.21 19.09 -20.58
CA THR A 126 8.31 19.96 -21.75
C THR A 126 7.76 19.18 -22.92
N SER A 127 6.61 19.61 -23.44
CA SER A 127 6.09 19.09 -24.71
C SER A 127 7.09 19.35 -25.83
N ASP A 128 7.05 18.53 -26.89
CA ASP A 128 7.86 18.69 -28.11
C ASP A 128 7.78 20.10 -28.74
N LYS A 129 6.74 20.88 -28.38
CA LYS A 129 6.52 22.28 -28.81
C LYS A 129 7.06 23.34 -27.84
N GLY A 130 7.80 22.94 -26.79
CA GLY A 130 8.38 23.86 -25.79
C GLY A 130 7.39 24.39 -24.75
N SER A 131 6.14 23.93 -24.74
CA SER A 131 5.16 24.27 -23.71
C SER A 131 5.27 23.33 -22.51
N ILE A 132 5.30 23.91 -21.31
CA ILE A 132 5.20 23.20 -20.03
C ILE A 132 3.80 22.59 -19.91
N LEU A 133 3.74 21.25 -19.80
CA LEU A 133 2.53 20.50 -19.49
C LEU A 133 2.68 19.84 -18.11
N TRP A 134 1.59 19.85 -17.35
CA TRP A 134 1.51 19.22 -16.03
C TRP A 134 0.65 17.97 -16.16
N GLU A 135 1.27 16.80 -15.97
CA GLU A 135 0.58 15.52 -16.11
C GLU A 135 1.03 14.58 -15.00
N HIS A 136 0.07 13.80 -14.47
CA HIS A 136 0.40 12.75 -13.52
C HIS A 136 1.04 11.57 -14.24
N ARG A 137 2.22 11.17 -13.78
CA ARG A 137 2.97 10.04 -14.35
C ARG A 137 3.66 9.23 -13.27
N TRP A 138 4.02 8.00 -13.63
CA TRP A 138 4.92 7.20 -12.82
C TRP A 138 6.33 7.77 -12.87
N LEU A 139 6.90 8.00 -11.69
CA LEU A 139 8.32 8.23 -11.51
C LEU A 139 9.12 6.92 -11.66
N PRO A 140 10.42 6.98 -12.00
CA PRO A 140 11.28 5.81 -12.03
C PRO A 140 11.23 5.03 -10.72
N LYS A 141 11.27 3.70 -10.81
CA LYS A 141 11.31 2.83 -9.62
C LYS A 141 12.50 3.21 -8.74
N LYS A 142 12.27 3.37 -7.46
CA LYS A 142 13.32 3.59 -6.48
C LYS A 142 13.52 2.35 -5.62
N PRO A 143 14.76 1.82 -5.55
CA PRO A 143 15.07 0.69 -4.69
C PRO A 143 15.10 1.12 -3.22
N PHE A 144 14.89 0.16 -2.32
CA PHE A 144 15.05 0.39 -0.89
C PHE A 144 16.53 0.43 -0.52
N LEU A 145 17.14 1.61 -0.55
CA LEU A 145 18.58 1.78 -0.38
C LEU A 145 18.93 2.36 0.98
N TYR A 146 19.69 1.59 1.77
CA TYR A 146 20.40 2.07 2.95
C TYR A 146 21.85 2.36 2.62
N ARG A 147 22.38 3.43 3.21
CA ARG A 147 23.80 3.77 3.12
C ARG A 147 24.36 3.91 4.54
N ASP A 148 25.41 3.14 4.82
CA ASP A 148 26.12 3.22 6.08
C ASP A 148 27.10 4.41 6.10
N THR A 149 27.50 4.82 7.29
CA THR A 149 28.56 5.78 7.61
C THR A 149 29.89 5.47 6.92
N LEU A 150 30.18 4.20 6.65
CA LEU A 150 31.36 3.72 5.91
C LEU A 150 31.20 3.83 4.37
N GLY A 151 30.06 4.32 3.89
CA GLY A 151 29.77 4.52 2.47
C GLY A 151 29.24 3.29 1.74
N ASN A 152 29.23 2.12 2.39
CA ASN A 152 28.62 0.89 1.87
C ASN A 152 27.13 1.12 1.61
N SER A 153 26.61 0.52 0.54
CA SER A 153 25.18 0.57 0.22
C SER A 153 24.56 -0.81 0.29
N MET A 154 23.41 -0.88 0.93
CA MET A 154 22.63 -2.09 1.13
C MET A 154 21.26 -1.86 0.53
N SER A 155 20.85 -2.69 -0.42
CA SER A 155 19.48 -2.67 -0.94
C SER A 155 18.68 -3.84 -0.37
N PHE A 156 17.46 -3.55 0.04
CA PHE A 156 16.56 -4.50 0.66
C PHE A 156 15.44 -4.94 -0.27
N THR A 157 14.89 -6.12 0.00
CA THR A 157 13.58 -6.56 -0.47
C THR A 157 12.59 -6.68 0.70
N LEU A 158 11.33 -7.00 0.39
CA LEU A 158 10.30 -7.27 1.40
C LEU A 158 10.52 -8.59 2.17
N ASP A 159 11.18 -9.60 1.58
CA ASP A 159 11.38 -10.95 2.13
C ASP A 159 12.78 -11.23 2.72
N HIS A 160 13.44 -10.19 3.25
CA HIS A 160 14.78 -10.28 3.86
C HIS A 160 15.91 -10.66 2.89
N PHE A 161 15.70 -10.57 1.58
CA PHE A 161 16.78 -10.64 0.61
C PHE A 161 17.54 -9.32 0.58
N VAL A 162 18.86 -9.41 0.57
CA VAL A 162 19.74 -8.24 0.66
C VAL A 162 20.80 -8.30 -0.40
N THR A 163 21.07 -7.15 -1.00
CA THR A 163 22.25 -6.94 -1.84
C THR A 163 23.13 -5.87 -1.21
N ILE A 164 24.37 -6.23 -0.91
CA ILE A 164 25.35 -5.35 -0.27
C ILE A 164 26.43 -5.03 -1.30
N ILE A 165 26.70 -3.74 -1.48
CA ILE A 165 27.77 -3.24 -2.34
C ILE A 165 28.77 -2.52 -1.45
N ASN A 166 30.01 -3.01 -1.44
CA ASN A 166 31.11 -2.39 -0.73
C ASN A 166 31.62 -1.17 -1.52
N SER A 167 31.75 -0.03 -0.85
CA SER A 167 32.19 1.23 -1.49
C SER A 167 33.67 1.22 -1.91
N LEU A 168 34.50 0.40 -1.25
CA LEU A 168 35.95 0.34 -1.45
C LEU A 168 36.36 -0.74 -2.46
N SER A 169 35.72 -1.93 -2.41
CA SER A 169 36.05 -3.05 -3.32
C SER A 169 35.14 -3.14 -4.54
N GLY A 170 33.96 -2.52 -4.52
CA GLY A 170 32.93 -2.69 -5.54
C GLY A 170 32.35 -4.11 -5.60
N GLU A 171 32.68 -4.96 -4.62
CA GLU A 171 32.17 -6.31 -4.51
C GLU A 171 30.70 -6.30 -4.11
N GLU A 172 29.93 -7.14 -4.79
CA GLU A 172 28.49 -7.29 -4.60
C GLU A 172 28.20 -8.65 -3.97
N ILE A 173 27.56 -8.62 -2.79
CA ILE A 173 27.11 -9.82 -2.08
C ILE A 173 25.59 -9.85 -2.15
N ARG A 174 25.03 -10.98 -2.57
CA ARG A 174 23.58 -11.20 -2.65
C ARG A 174 23.22 -12.48 -1.91
N GLY A 175 22.14 -12.43 -1.14
CA GLY A 175 21.67 -13.57 -0.38
C GLY A 175 20.53 -13.18 0.56
N THR A 176 19.93 -14.16 1.20
CA THR A 176 19.01 -13.90 2.31
C THR A 176 19.81 -13.40 3.52
N PHE A 177 19.14 -12.69 4.43
CA PHE A 177 19.74 -12.28 5.69
C PHE A 177 20.39 -13.47 6.43
N GLU A 178 19.71 -14.62 6.49
CA GLU A 178 20.21 -15.82 7.18
C GLU A 178 21.48 -16.40 6.54
N GLU A 179 21.54 -16.42 5.21
CA GLU A 179 22.71 -16.87 4.46
C GLU A 179 23.91 -15.94 4.70
N ILE A 180 23.69 -14.62 4.63
CA ILE A 180 24.75 -13.62 4.79
C ILE A 180 25.19 -13.55 6.26
N ALA A 181 24.27 -13.61 7.21
CA ALA A 181 24.57 -13.61 8.65
C ALA A 181 25.34 -14.87 9.09
N THR A 182 25.16 -16.00 8.39
CA THR A 182 25.94 -17.22 8.62
C THR A 182 27.28 -17.20 7.87
N ALA A 183 27.31 -16.66 6.65
CA ALA A 183 28.51 -16.56 5.80
C ALA A 183 29.49 -15.46 6.26
N SER A 184 29.04 -14.50 7.06
CA SER A 184 29.85 -13.42 7.67
C SER A 184 30.94 -13.93 8.63
N VAL A 185 31.05 -15.25 8.84
CA VAL A 185 32.15 -15.87 9.59
C VAL A 185 33.39 -16.15 8.72
N SER A 186 33.37 -16.12 7.38
CA SER A 186 34.50 -16.70 6.62
C SER A 186 35.10 -15.99 5.40
N ALA A 187 34.59 -14.86 4.87
CA ALA A 187 35.23 -14.32 3.66
C ALA A 187 35.36 -12.81 3.50
N ILE A 188 34.49 -11.99 4.10
CA ILE A 188 34.48 -10.56 3.80
C ILE A 188 34.36 -9.78 5.10
N SER A 189 35.44 -9.08 5.45
CA SER A 189 35.56 -8.16 6.58
C SER A 189 34.72 -6.90 6.36
N VAL A 190 33.41 -7.08 6.20
CA VAL A 190 32.40 -6.03 6.27
C VAL A 190 31.67 -6.28 7.58
N SER A 191 32.23 -5.72 8.66
CA SER A 191 31.51 -5.61 9.92
C SER A 191 30.40 -4.59 9.72
N LEU A 192 29.23 -5.05 9.29
CA LEU A 192 28.00 -4.28 9.43
C LEU A 192 27.42 -4.71 10.77
N PRO A 193 27.45 -3.86 11.82
CA PRO A 193 26.81 -4.17 13.10
C PRO A 193 25.31 -4.51 12.96
N LEU A 194 24.72 -4.15 11.81
CA LEU A 194 23.36 -4.43 11.42
C LEU A 194 23.08 -5.91 11.13
N LEU A 195 24.10 -6.70 10.76
CA LEU A 195 23.93 -8.10 10.38
C LEU A 195 24.06 -9.08 11.58
N GLU A 196 24.41 -8.57 12.76
CA GLU A 196 24.60 -9.38 13.97
C GLU A 196 23.28 -9.66 14.71
N ASP A 197 22.25 -8.86 14.46
CA ASP A 197 21.00 -8.86 15.21
C ASP A 197 19.81 -8.71 14.26
N VAL A 198 18.96 -9.75 14.22
CA VAL A 198 17.77 -9.82 13.35
C VAL A 198 16.80 -8.67 13.64
N ASP A 199 16.62 -8.33 14.92
CA ASP A 199 15.66 -7.30 15.32
C ASP A 199 16.14 -5.91 14.87
N LYS A 200 17.44 -5.64 15.02
CA LYS A 200 18.04 -4.39 14.50
C LYS A 200 18.01 -4.34 12.98
N PHE A 201 18.26 -5.45 12.30
CA PHE A 201 18.15 -5.52 10.85
C PHE A 201 16.74 -5.16 10.40
N GLU A 202 15.72 -5.75 11.01
CA GLU A 202 14.32 -5.45 10.70
C GLU A 202 13.97 -3.99 10.98
N GLU A 203 14.44 -3.43 12.09
CA GLU A 203 14.23 -2.03 12.44
C GLU A 203 14.84 -1.09 11.38
N VAL A 204 16.08 -1.33 10.95
CA VAL A 204 16.73 -0.51 9.92
C VAL A 204 16.11 -0.71 8.55
N ARG A 205 15.75 -1.93 8.19
CA ARG A 205 15.04 -2.22 6.93
C ARG A 205 13.75 -1.42 6.89
N ARG A 206 12.89 -1.56 7.91
CA ARG A 206 11.59 -0.88 7.98
C ARG A 206 11.75 0.63 8.01
N SER A 207 12.61 1.17 8.88
CA SER A 207 12.84 2.61 8.97
C SER A 207 13.43 3.19 7.68
N THR A 208 14.29 2.45 6.96
CA THR A 208 14.81 2.88 5.66
C THR A 208 13.68 2.95 4.64
N ILE A 209 12.85 1.92 4.52
CA ILE A 209 11.74 1.91 3.56
C ILE A 209 10.78 3.07 3.84
N VAL A 210 10.33 3.23 5.09
CA VAL A 210 9.43 4.31 5.51
C VAL A 210 10.05 5.67 5.17
N ARG A 211 11.29 5.91 5.60
CA ARG A 211 11.97 7.20 5.37
C ARG A 211 12.15 7.50 3.89
N SER A 212 12.50 6.51 3.08
CA SER A 212 12.63 6.69 1.62
C SER A 212 11.31 7.12 0.99
N ILE A 213 10.21 6.45 1.35
CA ILE A 213 8.87 6.79 0.85
C ILE A 213 8.43 8.17 1.35
N GLU A 214 8.58 8.47 2.64
CA GLU A 214 8.20 9.76 3.24
C GLU A 214 8.98 10.93 2.64
N GLN A 215 10.29 10.77 2.43
CA GLN A 215 11.12 11.82 1.84
C GLN A 215 10.69 12.12 0.40
N ASP A 216 10.36 11.09 -0.37
CA ASP A 216 9.87 11.26 -1.73
C ASP A 216 8.47 11.85 -1.81
N LEU A 217 7.57 11.40 -0.94
CA LEU A 217 6.25 11.98 -0.82
C LEU A 217 6.31 13.44 -0.42
N ALA A 218 7.18 13.83 0.51
CA ALA A 218 7.38 15.23 0.87
C ALA A 218 7.81 16.06 -0.34
N ASN A 219 8.75 15.56 -1.15
CA ASN A 219 9.20 16.24 -2.37
C ASN A 219 8.06 16.38 -3.39
N VAL A 220 7.31 15.31 -3.62
CA VAL A 220 6.18 15.29 -4.56
C VAL A 220 5.05 16.21 -4.10
N ILE A 221 4.69 16.19 -2.82
CA ILE A 221 3.63 17.04 -2.25
C ILE A 221 4.04 18.51 -2.34
N ASN A 222 5.31 18.83 -2.10
CA ASN A 222 5.81 20.19 -2.29
C ASN A 222 5.65 20.65 -3.76
N TYR A 223 6.00 19.79 -4.70
CA TYR A 223 5.82 20.08 -6.13
C TYR A 223 4.34 20.23 -6.52
N HIS A 224 3.47 19.40 -5.95
CA HIS A 224 2.02 19.51 -6.12
C HIS A 224 1.48 20.83 -5.55
N ASN A 225 1.99 21.29 -4.41
CA ASN A 225 1.64 22.59 -3.84
C ASN A 225 2.06 23.76 -4.75
N GLU A 226 3.25 23.71 -5.34
CA GLU A 226 3.69 24.73 -6.30
C GLU A 226 2.74 24.82 -7.51
N TYR A 227 2.29 23.68 -8.01
CA TYR A 227 1.27 23.62 -9.05
C TYR A 227 -0.07 24.18 -8.57
N ALA A 228 -0.54 23.75 -7.40
CA ALA A 228 -1.83 24.16 -6.84
C ALA A 228 -1.92 25.69 -6.70
N ILE A 229 -0.84 26.32 -6.21
CA ILE A 229 -0.74 27.79 -6.09
C ILE A 229 -0.84 28.45 -7.47
N LYS A 230 -0.15 27.92 -8.49
CA LYS A 230 -0.23 28.43 -9.88
C LYS A 230 -1.65 28.33 -10.47
N GLN A 231 -2.45 27.37 -10.00
CA GLN A 231 -3.86 27.20 -10.39
C GLN A 231 -4.86 27.99 -9.52
N GLY A 232 -4.37 28.78 -8.56
CA GLY A 232 -5.22 29.58 -7.67
C GLY A 232 -5.91 28.79 -6.55
N LEU A 233 -5.46 27.57 -6.26
CA LEU A 233 -5.92 26.80 -5.11
C LEU A 233 -5.28 27.36 -3.82
N SER A 234 -6.10 27.65 -2.82
CA SER A 234 -5.66 28.15 -1.50
C SER A 234 -5.36 27.04 -0.48
N TYR A 235 -5.64 25.79 -0.84
CA TYR A 235 -5.40 24.63 0.00
C TYR A 235 -3.93 24.20 -0.07
N VAL A 236 -3.33 23.88 1.09
CA VAL A 236 -1.96 23.38 1.21
C VAL A 236 -2.00 21.90 1.55
N PHE A 237 -1.47 21.09 0.64
CA PHE A 237 -1.34 19.65 0.80
C PHE A 237 -0.19 19.32 1.75
N THR A 238 -0.37 18.35 2.64
CA THR A 238 0.62 17.96 3.65
C THR A 238 0.76 16.45 3.73
N LEU A 239 1.93 15.97 4.14
CA LEU A 239 2.11 14.54 4.41
C LEU A 239 1.37 14.18 5.71
N PRO A 240 0.39 13.25 5.68
CA PRO A 240 -0.26 12.81 6.91
C PRO A 240 0.70 11.95 7.73
N ILE A 241 0.51 11.97 9.05
CA ILE A 241 1.24 11.09 9.96
C ILE A 241 0.63 9.69 9.83
N ILE A 242 1.41 8.74 9.31
CA ILE A 242 1.03 7.34 9.18
C ILE A 242 1.47 6.59 10.45
N SER A 243 0.59 5.76 11.02
CA SER A 243 0.91 5.03 12.25
C SER A 243 1.94 3.92 11.99
N GLN A 244 2.69 3.53 13.02
CA GLN A 244 3.63 2.40 12.90
C GLN A 244 2.92 1.08 12.60
N GLU A 245 1.68 0.92 13.07
CA GLU A 245 0.86 -0.26 12.77
C GLU A 245 0.46 -0.31 11.30
N ASP A 246 0.04 0.82 10.73
CA ASP A 246 -0.31 0.92 9.31
C ASP A 246 0.92 0.65 8.42
N TRP A 247 2.08 1.18 8.80
CA TRP A 247 3.34 0.86 8.14
C TRP A 247 3.70 -0.62 8.27
N HIS A 248 3.57 -1.20 9.46
CA HIS A 248 3.88 -2.62 9.68
C HIS A 248 3.05 -3.52 8.77
N ASN A 249 1.74 -3.30 8.70
CA ASN A 249 0.82 -4.04 7.84
C ASN A 249 1.10 -3.84 6.34
N THR A 250 1.75 -2.73 5.98
CA THR A 250 2.02 -2.34 4.59
C THR A 250 3.37 -2.86 4.09
N LEU A 251 4.37 -2.98 4.95
CA LEU A 251 5.76 -3.30 4.58
C LEU A 251 6.06 -4.80 4.50
N ASP A 252 5.09 -5.65 4.80
CA ASP A 252 5.25 -7.10 4.77
C ASP A 252 4.89 -7.70 3.38
N ASP A 253 4.16 -6.95 2.54
CA ASP A 253 3.68 -7.41 1.23
C ASP A 253 3.62 -6.26 0.21
N VAL A 254 3.47 -6.60 -1.06
CA VAL A 254 3.12 -5.66 -2.13
C VAL A 254 1.82 -4.92 -1.79
N GLY A 255 1.76 -3.63 -2.06
CA GLY A 255 0.54 -2.85 -1.85
C GLY A 255 0.55 -1.46 -2.45
N MET A 256 -0.55 -0.75 -2.24
CA MET A 256 -0.78 0.61 -2.71
C MET A 256 -1.15 1.53 -1.56
N ILE A 257 -0.57 2.74 -1.53
CA ILE A 257 -0.93 3.82 -0.62
C ILE A 257 -1.41 5.00 -1.46
N VAL A 258 -2.56 5.56 -1.09
CA VAL A 258 -3.16 6.69 -1.81
C VAL A 258 -3.51 7.78 -0.83
N PHE A 259 -3.23 9.03 -1.21
CA PHE A 259 -3.56 10.21 -0.44
C PHE A 259 -4.69 10.97 -1.15
N LEU A 260 -5.76 11.31 -0.42
CA LEU A 260 -6.86 12.12 -0.92
C LEU A 260 -7.03 13.33 0.00
N GLN A 261 -6.78 14.53 -0.52
CA GLN A 261 -6.66 15.76 0.27
C GLN A 261 -7.30 16.95 -0.41
N GLY A 262 -7.79 17.89 0.39
CA GLY A 262 -8.34 19.16 -0.09
C GLY A 262 -9.75 19.06 -0.68
N VAL A 263 -10.47 17.95 -0.45
CA VAL A 263 -11.87 17.82 -0.88
C VAL A 263 -12.75 18.62 0.08
N PRO A 264 -13.50 19.64 -0.36
CA PRO A 264 -14.31 20.46 0.54
C PRO A 264 -15.50 19.66 1.10
N ILE A 265 -15.63 19.61 2.44
CA ILE A 265 -16.75 18.99 3.15
C ILE A 265 -17.31 19.98 4.19
N GLY A 266 -18.43 20.64 3.86
CA GLY A 266 -19.02 21.65 4.72
C GLY A 266 -18.10 22.86 4.94
N ASP A 267 -17.68 23.10 6.19
CA ASP A 267 -16.78 24.18 6.59
C ASP A 267 -15.30 23.76 6.67
N GLN A 268 -14.99 22.52 6.30
CA GLN A 268 -13.67 21.89 6.44
C GLN A 268 -13.24 21.19 5.15
N TYR A 269 -12.01 20.64 5.16
CA TYR A 269 -11.48 19.84 4.07
C TYR A 269 -11.26 18.39 4.53
N TYR A 270 -11.65 17.47 3.67
CA TYR A 270 -11.38 16.05 3.83
C TYR A 270 -9.95 15.75 3.42
N ASN A 271 -9.19 15.20 4.36
CA ASN A 271 -7.80 14.82 4.19
C ASN A 271 -7.61 13.43 4.80
N ASN A 272 -7.39 12.43 3.96
CA ASN A 272 -7.18 11.08 4.44
C ASN A 272 -6.24 10.32 3.51
N TYR A 273 -5.80 9.16 3.99
CA TYR A 273 -5.05 8.20 3.21
C TYR A 273 -5.68 6.82 3.37
N ALA A 274 -5.38 5.93 2.43
CA ALA A 274 -5.74 4.53 2.56
C ALA A 274 -4.62 3.65 2.01
N PHE A 275 -4.57 2.45 2.57
CA PHE A 275 -3.70 1.37 2.14
C PHE A 275 -4.55 0.22 1.59
N GLY A 276 -4.04 -0.43 0.55
CA GLY A 276 -4.60 -1.64 -0.02
C GLY A 276 -3.48 -2.61 -0.34
N GLY A 277 -3.41 -3.70 0.42
CA GLY A 277 -2.46 -4.78 0.19
C GLY A 277 -2.92 -5.66 -0.97
N GLY A 278 -1.96 -6.18 -1.74
CA GLY A 278 -2.25 -7.07 -2.86
C GLY A 278 -2.54 -8.51 -2.46
N ARG A 279 -2.40 -8.87 -1.18
CA ARG A 279 -2.50 -10.25 -0.70
C ARG A 279 -3.81 -10.91 -1.12
N LEU A 280 -3.77 -11.58 -2.26
CA LEU A 280 -4.62 -12.73 -2.54
C LEU A 280 -4.24 -13.71 -1.44
N VAL A 281 -5.17 -13.98 -0.53
CA VAL A 281 -5.04 -15.10 0.39
C VAL A 281 -4.81 -16.32 -0.50
N LYS A 282 -3.54 -16.74 -0.68
CA LYS A 282 -3.19 -18.02 -1.31
C LYS A 282 -3.99 -19.04 -0.53
N THR A 283 -5.09 -19.48 -1.11
CA THR A 283 -5.98 -20.45 -0.47
C THR A 283 -5.12 -21.70 -0.41
N LYS A 284 -4.63 -22.05 0.78
CA LYS A 284 -3.64 -23.11 0.99
C LYS A 284 -4.01 -24.29 0.12
N SER A 285 -3.16 -24.57 -0.88
CA SER A 285 -3.45 -25.57 -1.89
C SER A 285 -3.67 -26.92 -1.22
N ILE A 286 -4.63 -27.67 -1.76
CA ILE A 286 -5.01 -28.97 -1.23
C ILE A 286 -4.29 -30.00 -2.07
N VAL A 287 -3.40 -30.76 -1.44
CA VAL A 287 -2.65 -31.82 -2.11
C VAL A 287 -3.44 -33.11 -2.02
N GLY A 288 -3.62 -33.76 -3.16
CA GLY A 288 -4.25 -35.07 -3.29
C GLY A 288 -3.21 -36.13 -3.64
N GLY A 289 -3.30 -37.30 -3.03
CA GLY A 289 -2.44 -38.43 -3.37
C GLY A 289 -3.06 -39.78 -3.05
N LYS A 290 -2.53 -40.83 -3.66
CA LYS A 290 -2.99 -42.20 -3.44
C LYS A 290 -2.19 -42.87 -2.34
N ASN A 291 -2.89 -43.43 -1.36
CA ASN A 291 -2.25 -44.25 -0.35
C ASN A 291 -1.77 -45.58 -0.99
N PRO A 292 -0.47 -45.91 -0.89
CA PRO A 292 0.12 -47.08 -1.54
C PRO A 292 -0.38 -48.42 -0.97
N VAL A 293 -1.00 -48.45 0.21
CA VAL A 293 -1.47 -49.67 0.88
C VAL A 293 -2.90 -50.04 0.49
N ASN A 294 -3.79 -49.05 0.33
CA ASN A 294 -5.22 -49.29 0.10
C ASN A 294 -5.74 -48.73 -1.25
N GLY A 295 -4.91 -48.01 -2.01
CA GLY A 295 -5.27 -47.44 -3.31
C GLY A 295 -6.29 -46.29 -3.22
N ILE A 296 -6.66 -45.84 -2.02
CA ILE A 296 -7.64 -44.79 -1.81
C ILE A 296 -6.97 -43.42 -2.03
N LYS A 297 -7.69 -42.54 -2.74
CA LYS A 297 -7.30 -41.15 -2.97
C LYS A 297 -7.66 -40.29 -1.76
N TYR A 298 -6.67 -39.62 -1.18
CA TYR A 298 -6.85 -38.74 -0.02
C TYR A 298 -6.39 -37.32 -0.33
N GLN A 299 -7.06 -36.34 0.27
CA GLN A 299 -6.67 -34.93 0.23
C GLN A 299 -6.16 -34.45 1.61
N LEU A 300 -5.08 -33.66 1.62
CA LEU A 300 -4.58 -32.90 2.77
C LEU A 300 -4.36 -31.43 2.39
N ARG A 301 -4.28 -30.56 3.40
CA ARG A 301 -3.73 -29.21 3.20
C ARG A 301 -2.21 -29.32 3.04
N GLY A 302 -1.62 -28.59 2.09
CA GLY A 302 -0.20 -28.69 1.71
C GLY A 302 0.86 -28.44 2.81
N ASN A 303 0.48 -28.13 4.05
CA ASN A 303 1.39 -27.94 5.18
C ASN A 303 1.37 -29.13 6.18
N MET A 304 0.84 -30.28 5.79
CA MET A 304 0.80 -31.48 6.62
C MET A 304 1.62 -32.57 5.94
N ASP A 305 2.47 -33.26 6.72
CA ASP A 305 3.20 -34.44 6.26
C ASP A 305 2.23 -35.45 5.66
N ALA A 306 2.27 -35.58 4.33
CA ALA A 306 1.42 -36.50 3.61
C ALA A 306 1.99 -37.92 3.77
N PRO A 307 1.20 -38.90 4.27
CA PRO A 307 1.65 -40.29 4.38
C PRO A 307 1.68 -41.02 3.02
N PHE A 308 1.54 -40.28 1.92
CA PHE A 308 1.44 -40.79 0.56
C PHE A 308 2.11 -39.83 -0.43
N PRO A 309 2.59 -40.33 -1.58
CA PRO A 309 3.11 -39.50 -2.65
C PRO A 309 2.00 -38.57 -3.17
N VAL A 310 2.34 -37.29 -3.35
CA VAL A 310 1.42 -36.28 -3.89
C VAL A 310 1.27 -36.51 -5.39
N ASP A 311 0.03 -36.74 -5.82
CA ASP A 311 -0.31 -36.98 -7.23
C ASP A 311 -0.82 -35.69 -7.91
N GLU A 312 -1.70 -34.94 -7.24
CA GLU A 312 -2.42 -33.78 -7.82
C GLU A 312 -2.60 -32.66 -6.79
N VAL A 313 -2.75 -31.41 -7.24
CA VAL A 313 -2.97 -30.23 -6.40
C VAL A 313 -4.28 -29.56 -6.79
N PHE A 314 -5.13 -29.27 -5.81
CA PHE A 314 -6.47 -28.71 -5.98
C PHE A 314 -6.60 -27.31 -5.35
N ALA A 315 -7.42 -26.47 -5.97
CA ALA A 315 -7.70 -25.11 -5.49
C ALA A 315 -8.67 -25.08 -4.29
N SER A 316 -9.53 -26.10 -4.13
CA SER A 316 -10.50 -26.17 -3.03
C SER A 316 -10.84 -27.61 -2.63
N LYS A 317 -11.38 -27.81 -1.41
CA LYS A 317 -11.80 -29.13 -0.92
C LYS A 317 -12.93 -29.72 -1.76
N ALA A 318 -13.78 -28.85 -2.31
CA ALA A 318 -14.90 -29.23 -3.16
C ALA A 318 -14.42 -29.79 -4.50
N ASP A 319 -13.36 -29.19 -5.07
CA ASP A 319 -12.75 -29.61 -6.32
C ASP A 319 -12.02 -30.96 -6.18
N ALA A 320 -11.27 -31.14 -5.08
CA ALA A 320 -10.68 -32.43 -4.74
C ALA A 320 -11.74 -33.53 -4.52
N ALA A 321 -12.85 -33.22 -3.85
CA ALA A 321 -13.96 -34.15 -3.65
C ALA A 321 -14.65 -34.53 -4.97
N ALA A 322 -14.83 -33.57 -5.89
CA ALA A 322 -15.37 -33.82 -7.22
C ALA A 322 -14.48 -34.78 -8.03
N ASN A 323 -13.16 -34.71 -7.84
CA ASN A 323 -12.18 -35.64 -8.45
C ASN A 323 -11.98 -36.95 -7.66
N GLY A 324 -12.82 -37.19 -6.63
CA GLY A 324 -12.87 -38.45 -5.89
C GLY A 324 -11.85 -38.58 -4.75
N TYR A 325 -11.32 -37.47 -4.23
CA TYR A 325 -10.38 -37.46 -3.11
C TYR A 325 -11.12 -37.29 -1.77
N PHE A 326 -10.82 -38.18 -0.81
CA PHE A 326 -11.42 -38.16 0.53
C PHE A 326 -10.58 -37.36 1.53
N GLU A 327 -11.22 -36.66 2.47
CA GLU A 327 -10.50 -35.93 3.51
C GLU A 327 -9.81 -36.90 4.47
N LEU A 328 -8.48 -36.80 4.59
CA LEU A 328 -7.73 -37.54 5.60
C LEU A 328 -8.01 -36.91 6.97
N ARG A 329 -8.92 -37.50 7.74
CA ARG A 329 -9.04 -37.21 9.18
C ARG A 329 -7.88 -37.86 9.91
N LYS A 330 -7.09 -37.05 10.61
CA LYS A 330 -6.15 -37.53 11.63
C LYS A 330 -6.91 -38.15 12.79
#